data_AF-A0A9D7EPJ6-F1
#
_entry.id   AF-A0A9D7EPJ6-F1
#
_cell.length_a   1.000
_cell.length_b   1.000
_cell.length_c   1.000
_cell.angle_alpha   90.00
_cell.angle_beta   90.00
_cell.angle_gamma   90.00
#
_symmetry.space_group_name_H-M   'P 1'
#
loop_
_entity.id
_entity.type
_entity.pdbx_description
1 polymer ?
#
loop_
_entity_poly.entity_id
_entity_poly.type
_entity_poly.pdbx_seq_one_letter_code
_entity_poly.pdbx_strand_id
1 'polypeptide(L)'
;MIQNGSISDSAYKHIQCKTKIPQRNLAAQIETISKHIYSNSLFEKIDELKKIEGSESVTSISDLLLFHKHFTLNGNVYTPSNGESSMVLLHNELMKDKEIYLIDEPEKSLGNDYISEVIVPLIKERAKSGKKLIIATHDANIAVRTLPYNSIYREHDINGYYTYSGNPFSNSLICNSSTKANLD
;
A
#
# COMPACT_ATOMS: atom_id res chain seq x y z
N MET A 1 -20.42 -5.78 4.97
CA MET A 1 -21.71 -5.43 5.60
C MET A 1 -22.57 -4.68 4.59
N ILE A 2 -23.89 -4.61 4.76
CA ILE A 2 -24.77 -3.83 3.86
C ILE A 2 -25.02 -2.44 4.46
N GLN A 3 -24.91 -1.37 3.67
CA GLN A 3 -25.18 -0.02 4.12
C GLN A 3 -26.69 0.22 4.28
N ASN A 4 -27.26 -0.10 5.44
CA ASN A 4 -28.66 0.18 5.81
C ASN A 4 -28.80 1.46 6.67
N GLY A 5 -27.71 2.19 6.90
CA GLY A 5 -27.72 3.40 7.72
C GLY A 5 -27.53 3.21 9.21
N SER A 6 -27.43 1.97 9.69
CA SER A 6 -27.03 1.65 11.06
C SER A 6 -25.51 1.73 11.25
N ILE A 7 -24.75 1.73 10.15
CA ILE A 7 -23.28 1.74 10.15
C ILE A 7 -22.82 3.19 9.94
N SER A 8 -22.41 3.83 11.04
CA SER A 8 -21.82 5.18 11.06
C SER A 8 -20.30 5.18 11.13
N ASP A 9 -19.67 4.02 11.32
CA ASP A 9 -18.23 3.90 11.47
C ASP A 9 -17.51 4.26 10.17
N SER A 10 -16.65 5.28 10.26
CA SER A 10 -15.82 5.81 9.17
C SER A 10 -14.84 4.80 8.57
N ALA A 11 -14.56 3.70 9.27
CA ALA A 11 -13.67 2.65 8.79
C ALA A 11 -14.27 1.83 7.63
N TYR A 12 -15.60 1.83 7.49
CA TYR A 12 -16.30 1.13 6.41
C TYR A 12 -16.40 2.01 5.16
N LYS A 13 -15.92 1.47 4.04
CA LYS A 13 -15.93 2.14 2.73
C LYS A 13 -16.85 1.42 1.75
N HIS A 14 -17.48 2.18 0.87
CA HIS A 14 -18.30 1.65 -0.22
C HIS A 14 -17.41 1.04 -1.31
N ILE A 15 -17.86 -0.07 -1.91
CA ILE A 15 -17.15 -0.69 -3.05
C ILE A 15 -17.16 0.23 -4.29
N GLN A 16 -18.27 0.93 -4.54
CA GLN A 16 -18.41 1.89 -5.65
C GLN A 16 -18.93 3.24 -5.16
N CYS A 17 -18.38 4.33 -5.71
CA CYS A 17 -18.64 5.71 -5.29
C CYS A 17 -19.94 6.31 -5.88
N LYS A 18 -21.05 5.56 -5.85
CA LYS A 18 -22.32 5.99 -6.47
C LYS A 18 -23.39 6.27 -5.41
N THR A 19 -23.35 7.47 -4.82
CA THR A 19 -24.40 8.10 -3.98
C THR A 19 -24.75 7.42 -2.65
N LYS A 20 -24.61 8.16 -1.53
CA LYS A 20 -24.74 7.62 -0.16
C LYS A 20 -26.19 7.47 0.34
N ILE A 21 -27.12 8.28 -0.17
CA ILE A 21 -28.50 8.40 0.38
C ILE A 21 -29.45 7.35 -0.21
N PRO A 22 -29.51 7.13 -1.54
CA PRO A 22 -30.42 6.14 -2.13
C PRO A 22 -30.09 4.71 -1.70
N GLN A 23 -28.80 4.36 -1.67
CA GLN A 23 -28.31 3.04 -1.24
C GLN A 23 -28.75 2.71 0.20
N ARG A 24 -28.60 3.67 1.11
CA ARG A 24 -28.99 3.56 2.51
C ARG A 24 -30.48 3.28 2.66
N ASN A 25 -31.31 4.08 1.99
CA ASN A 25 -32.76 3.97 2.07
C ASN A 25 -33.26 2.65 1.46
N LEU A 26 -32.67 2.23 0.34
CA LEU A 26 -33.01 0.97 -0.31
C LEU A 26 -32.70 -0.23 0.60
N ALA A 27 -31.49 -0.30 1.16
CA ALA A 27 -31.10 -1.37 2.06
C ALA A 27 -31.97 -1.42 3.34
N ALA A 28 -32.32 -0.26 3.91
CA ALA A 28 -33.20 -0.17 5.07
C ALA A 28 -34.63 -0.68 4.77
N GLN A 29 -35.17 -0.39 3.58
CA GLN A 29 -36.47 -0.90 3.17
C GLN A 29 -36.44 -2.39 2.84
N ILE A 30 -35.36 -2.91 2.24
CA ILE A 30 -35.18 -4.36 2.05
C ILE A 30 -35.20 -5.09 3.41
N GLU A 31 -34.53 -4.54 4.42
CA GLU A 31 -34.56 -5.12 5.77
C GLU A 31 -35.95 -5.02 6.41
N THR A 32 -36.67 -3.93 6.17
CA THR A 32 -38.07 -3.75 6.63
C THR A 32 -39.01 -4.75 5.98
N ILE A 33 -38.91 -4.95 4.66
CA ILE A 33 -39.67 -5.96 3.91
C ILE A 33 -39.37 -7.35 4.46
N SER A 34 -38.11 -7.67 4.72
CA SER A 34 -37.71 -8.96 5.30
C SER A 34 -38.38 -9.24 6.65
N LYS A 35 -38.67 -8.21 7.45
CA LYS A 35 -39.37 -8.34 8.74
C LYS A 35 -40.90 -8.48 8.59
N HIS A 36 -41.44 -8.10 7.44
CA HIS A 36 -42.88 -8.04 7.15
C HIS A 36 -43.34 -9.07 6.10
N ILE A 37 -42.53 -10.09 5.79
CA ILE A 37 -42.83 -11.11 4.76
C ILE A 37 -44.18 -11.82 5.01
N TYR A 38 -44.53 -12.04 6.28
CA TYR A 38 -45.76 -12.74 6.67
C TYR A 38 -46.86 -11.82 7.21
N SER A 39 -46.67 -10.49 7.12
CA SER A 39 -47.69 -9.53 7.56
C SER A 39 -48.54 -9.05 6.39
N ASN A 40 -49.79 -8.65 6.70
CA ASN A 40 -50.70 -8.09 5.71
C ASN A 40 -50.23 -6.72 5.15
N SER A 41 -49.20 -6.12 5.75
CA SER A 41 -48.58 -4.87 5.32
C SER A 41 -47.45 -5.05 4.28
N LEU A 42 -47.16 -6.27 3.84
CA LEU A 42 -46.10 -6.54 2.86
C LEU A 42 -46.25 -5.72 1.57
N PHE A 43 -47.47 -5.65 1.03
CA PHE A 43 -47.74 -4.91 -0.21
C PHE A 43 -47.50 -3.41 -0.06
N GLU A 44 -47.83 -2.82 1.10
CA GLU A 44 -47.55 -1.42 1.40
C GLU A 44 -46.04 -1.16 1.42
N LYS A 45 -45.26 -2.07 2.03
CA LYS A 45 -43.79 -1.95 2.09
C LYS A 45 -43.09 -2.14 0.76
N ILE A 46 -43.62 -2.99 -0.12
CA ILE A 46 -43.14 -3.12 -1.50
C ILE A 46 -43.44 -1.84 -2.31
N ASP A 47 -44.61 -1.23 -2.10
CA ASP A 47 -44.95 0.03 -2.76
C ASP A 47 -44.08 1.20 -2.28
N GLU A 48 -43.78 1.27 -0.98
CA GLU A 48 -42.81 2.22 -0.41
C GLU A 48 -41.41 2.06 -1.02
N LEU A 49 -40.94 0.82 -1.26
CA LEU A 49 -39.64 0.56 -1.91
C LEU A 49 -39.58 1.13 -3.33
N LYS A 50 -40.65 0.95 -4.13
CA LYS A 50 -40.72 1.45 -5.51
C LYS A 50 -40.72 2.97 -5.60
N LYS A 51 -41.18 3.66 -4.55
CA LYS A 51 -41.22 5.13 -4.45
C LYS A 51 -39.88 5.76 -4.07
N ILE A 52 -38.84 4.96 -3.76
CA ILE A 52 -37.50 5.51 -3.47
C ILE A 52 -36.90 6.09 -4.75
N GLU A 53 -36.84 7.42 -4.80
CA GLU A 53 -36.13 8.17 -5.84
C GLU A 53 -34.64 7.80 -5.86
N GLY A 54 -34.11 7.50 -7.05
CA GLY A 54 -32.72 7.11 -7.25
C GLY A 54 -32.42 5.63 -6.98
N SER A 55 -33.42 4.77 -6.76
CA SER A 55 -33.24 3.31 -6.70
C SER A 55 -32.64 2.73 -7.99
N GLU A 56 -32.87 3.37 -9.14
CA GLU A 56 -32.27 3.04 -10.43
C GLU A 56 -30.73 3.16 -10.47
N SER A 57 -30.14 3.93 -9.53
CA SER A 57 -28.69 4.07 -9.42
C SER A 57 -28.00 2.83 -8.83
N VAL A 58 -28.75 1.95 -8.16
CA VAL A 58 -28.27 0.71 -7.57
C VAL A 58 -28.50 -0.42 -8.56
N THR A 59 -27.45 -0.77 -9.29
CA THR A 59 -27.51 -1.79 -10.36
C THR A 59 -27.12 -3.18 -9.86
N SER A 60 -26.38 -3.25 -8.75
CA SER A 60 -25.88 -4.50 -8.19
C SER A 60 -25.93 -4.49 -6.66
N ILE A 61 -26.01 -5.67 -6.06
CA ILE A 61 -25.80 -5.88 -4.62
C ILE A 61 -24.46 -5.29 -4.17
N SER A 62 -23.46 -5.31 -5.05
CA SER A 62 -22.13 -4.74 -4.79
C SER A 62 -22.17 -3.25 -4.44
N ASP A 63 -23.16 -2.52 -4.96
CA ASP A 63 -23.35 -1.09 -4.68
C ASP A 63 -23.80 -0.85 -3.23
N LEU A 64 -24.41 -1.86 -2.60
CA LEU A 64 -24.89 -1.82 -1.22
C LEU A 64 -23.85 -2.32 -0.20
N LEU A 65 -22.74 -2.89 -0.68
CA LEU A 65 -21.73 -3.49 0.18
C LEU A 65 -20.73 -2.44 0.71
N LEU A 66 -20.50 -2.55 2.01
CA LEU A 66 -19.42 -1.90 2.74
C LEU A 66 -18.33 -2.91 3.07
N PHE A 67 -17.08 -2.48 2.89
CA PHE A 67 -15.90 -3.23 3.28
C PHE A 67 -15.06 -2.43 4.28
N HIS A 68 -14.42 -3.15 5.20
CA HIS A 68 -13.43 -2.62 6.14
C HIS A 68 -12.16 -3.45 5.97
N LYS A 69 -11.05 -2.80 5.62
CA LYS A 69 -9.73 -3.43 5.56
C LYS A 69 -8.97 -3.05 6.83
N HIS A 70 -8.55 -4.05 7.58
CA HIS A 70 -7.74 -3.87 8.78
C HIS A 70 -6.70 -4.99 8.87
N PHE A 71 -5.66 -4.76 9.67
CA PHE A 71 -4.69 -5.80 9.98
C PHE A 71 -5.26 -6.72 11.07
N THR A 72 -4.78 -7.96 11.07
CA THR A 72 -5.09 -8.93 12.12
C THR A 72 -3.81 -9.61 12.58
N LEU A 73 -3.74 -9.88 13.88
CA LEU A 73 -2.67 -10.66 14.49
C LEU A 73 -3.32 -11.69 15.42
N ASN A 74 -3.05 -12.97 15.19
CA ASN A 74 -3.65 -14.08 15.92
C ASN A 74 -5.19 -14.02 15.99
N GLY A 75 -5.83 -13.61 14.89
CA GLY A 75 -7.29 -13.49 14.78
C GLY A 75 -7.90 -12.24 15.41
N ASN A 76 -7.12 -11.40 16.10
CA ASN A 76 -7.58 -10.15 16.68
C ASN A 76 -7.25 -8.96 15.78
N VAL A 77 -8.08 -7.91 15.82
CA VAL A 77 -7.80 -6.65 15.14
C VAL A 77 -6.52 -6.05 15.72
N TYR A 78 -5.62 -5.67 14.83
CA TYR A 78 -4.33 -5.11 15.20
C TYR A 78 -4.08 -3.84 14.38
N THR A 79 -3.47 -2.86 15.03
CA THR A 79 -3.07 -1.60 14.39
C THR A 79 -1.55 -1.52 14.43
N PRO A 80 -0.86 -1.76 13.30
CA PRO A 80 0.59 -1.64 13.26
C PRO A 80 1.04 -0.21 13.54
N SER A 81 2.21 -0.09 14.15
CA SER A 81 2.94 1.18 14.18
C SER A 81 3.30 1.63 12.76
N ASN A 82 3.73 2.88 12.61
CA ASN A 82 4.19 3.38 11.31
C ASN A 82 5.36 2.54 10.76
N GLY A 83 6.30 2.14 11.62
CA GLY A 83 7.42 1.28 11.23
C GLY A 83 6.97 -0.11 10.76
N GLU A 84 6.07 -0.76 11.50
CA GLU A 84 5.52 -2.08 11.12
C GLU A 84 4.67 -2.00 9.84
N SER A 85 3.95 -0.90 9.64
CA SER A 85 3.18 -0.68 8.41
C SER A 85 4.11 -0.56 7.20
N SER A 86 5.18 0.23 7.32
CA SER A 86 6.23 0.35 6.29
C SER A 86 6.91 -0.99 6.03
N MET A 87 7.20 -1.74 7.09
CA MET A 87 7.79 -3.08 7.03
C MET A 87 6.94 -4.03 6.19
N VAL A 88 5.63 -4.13 6.50
CA VAL A 88 4.69 -5.01 5.80
C VAL A 88 4.50 -4.55 4.35
N LEU A 89 4.42 -3.24 4.10
CA LEU A 89 4.29 -2.70 2.75
C LEU A 89 5.51 -3.05 1.90
N LEU A 90 6.71 -2.78 2.40
CA LEU A 90 7.96 -3.06 1.70
C LEU A 90 8.12 -4.56 1.44
N HIS A 91 7.82 -5.40 2.44
CA HIS A 91 7.86 -6.85 2.29
C HIS A 91 6.87 -7.33 1.21
N ASN A 92 5.62 -6.87 1.25
CA ASN A 92 4.60 -7.21 0.26
C ASN A 92 5.00 -6.75 -1.15
N GLU A 93 5.61 -5.58 -1.27
CA GLU A 93 6.03 -5.03 -2.55
C GLU A 93 7.23 -5.78 -3.14
N LEU A 94 8.19 -6.12 -2.29
CA LEU A 94 9.31 -6.98 -2.66
C LEU A 94 8.85 -8.38 -3.00
N MET A 95 7.79 -8.90 -2.39
CA MET A 95 7.28 -10.25 -2.65
C MET A 95 6.62 -10.42 -4.02
N LYS A 96 5.95 -9.37 -4.53
CA LYS A 96 5.34 -9.38 -5.86
C LYS A 96 6.39 -9.66 -6.93
N ASP A 97 6.06 -10.51 -7.89
CA ASP A 97 6.95 -10.78 -9.01
C ASP A 97 6.92 -9.61 -10.01
N LYS A 98 8.01 -8.86 -10.08
CA LYS A 98 8.18 -7.72 -10.99
C LYS A 98 9.52 -7.82 -11.70
N GLU A 99 9.57 -7.30 -12.92
CA GLU A 99 10.84 -7.22 -13.66
C GLU A 99 11.74 -6.09 -13.13
N ILE A 100 11.15 -4.98 -12.68
CA ILE A 100 11.84 -3.77 -12.22
C ILE A 100 11.25 -3.32 -10.88
N TYR A 101 12.13 -3.07 -9.91
CA TYR A 101 11.81 -2.50 -8.60
C TYR A 101 12.45 -1.12 -8.48
N LEU A 102 11.65 -0.12 -8.12
CA LEU A 102 12.09 1.22 -7.75
C LEU A 102 11.80 1.39 -6.27
N ILE A 103 12.84 1.54 -5.46
CA ILE A 103 12.73 1.55 -4.00
C ILE A 103 13.39 2.83 -3.49
N ASP A 104 12.62 3.66 -2.80
CA ASP A 104 13.07 4.93 -2.26
C ASP A 104 13.03 4.88 -0.72
N GLU A 105 14.16 5.16 -0.08
CA GLU A 105 14.39 5.11 1.37
C GLU A 105 13.79 3.86 2.06
N PRO A 106 14.15 2.63 1.66
CA PRO A 106 13.60 1.42 2.27
C PRO A 106 13.87 1.29 3.77
N GLU A 107 14.90 1.96 4.28
CA GLU A 107 15.27 2.04 5.71
C GLU A 107 14.33 2.91 6.55
N LYS A 108 13.49 3.74 5.92
CA LYS A 108 12.73 4.77 6.63
C LYS A 108 11.81 4.15 7.67
N SER A 109 12.01 4.55 8.93
CA SER A 109 11.26 4.04 10.08
C SER A 109 11.46 2.54 10.38
N LEU A 110 12.53 1.93 9.84
CA LEU A 110 12.93 0.55 10.14
C LEU A 110 14.19 0.52 11.01
N GLY A 111 14.30 -0.48 11.88
CA GLY A 111 15.50 -0.71 12.68
C GLY A 111 16.63 -1.31 11.86
N ASN A 112 17.88 -1.01 12.23
CA ASN A 112 19.08 -1.47 11.53
C ASN A 112 19.15 -3.02 11.42
N ASP A 113 18.72 -3.73 12.47
CA ASP A 113 18.69 -5.20 12.47
C ASP A 113 17.73 -5.73 11.40
N TYR A 114 16.54 -5.12 11.25
CA TYR A 114 15.59 -5.54 10.22
C TYR A 114 16.12 -5.24 8.80
N ILE A 115 16.81 -4.12 8.62
CA ILE A 115 17.44 -3.78 7.35
C ILE A 115 18.51 -4.83 6.98
N SER A 116 19.39 -5.16 7.93
CA SER A 116 20.48 -6.13 7.74
C SER A 116 19.96 -7.55 7.52
N GLU A 117 19.04 -8.01 8.35
CA GLU A 117 18.64 -9.42 8.41
C GLU A 117 17.49 -9.77 7.46
N VAL A 118 16.72 -8.78 6.98
CA VAL A 118 15.55 -9.02 6.14
C VAL A 118 15.63 -8.28 4.81
N ILE A 119 15.80 -6.96 4.83
CA ILE A 119 15.74 -6.16 3.60
C ILE A 119 16.91 -6.45 2.65
N VAL A 120 18.14 -6.46 3.15
CA VAL A 120 19.33 -6.74 2.35
C VAL A 120 19.25 -8.15 1.72
N PRO A 121 18.94 -9.23 2.45
CA PRO A 121 18.74 -10.55 1.87
C PRO A 121 17.67 -10.60 0.79
N LEU A 122 16.50 -9.98 1.02
CA LEU A 122 15.40 -9.93 0.04
C LEU A 122 15.82 -9.23 -1.25
N ILE A 123 16.47 -8.06 -1.15
CA ILE A 123 17.01 -7.34 -2.32
C ILE A 123 17.97 -8.23 -3.10
N LYS A 124 18.87 -8.92 -2.41
CA LYS A 124 19.87 -9.82 -3.04
C LYS A 124 19.20 -11.02 -3.71
N GLU A 125 18.16 -11.60 -3.11
CA GLU A 125 17.39 -12.69 -3.71
C GLU A 125 16.71 -12.24 -5.01
N ARG A 126 16.07 -11.05 -4.99
CA ARG A 126 15.44 -10.47 -6.18
C ARG A 126 16.44 -10.15 -7.27
N ALA A 127 17.62 -9.62 -6.92
CA ALA A 127 18.70 -9.42 -7.87
C ALA A 127 19.17 -10.75 -8.49
N LYS A 128 19.36 -11.80 -7.66
CA LYS A 128 19.82 -13.13 -8.11
C LYS A 128 18.82 -13.84 -9.03
N SER A 129 17.53 -13.57 -8.88
CA SER A 129 16.47 -14.06 -9.78
C SER A 129 16.39 -13.27 -11.10
N GLY A 130 17.37 -12.42 -11.39
CA GLY A 130 17.46 -11.68 -12.65
C GLY A 130 16.60 -10.42 -12.71
N LYS A 131 16.03 -9.99 -11.58
CA LYS A 131 15.22 -8.76 -11.53
C LYS A 131 16.13 -7.54 -11.46
N LYS A 132 15.65 -6.41 -11.99
CA LYS A 132 16.35 -5.11 -11.92
C LYS A 132 15.87 -4.34 -10.70
N LEU A 133 16.80 -3.87 -9.88
CA LEU A 133 16.50 -3.08 -8.69
C LEU A 133 17.24 -1.74 -8.78
N ILE A 134 16.52 -0.65 -8.58
CA ILE A 134 17.06 0.70 -8.44
C ILE A 134 16.66 1.17 -7.05
N ILE A 135 17.66 1.48 -6.23
CA ILE A 135 17.47 1.80 -4.82
C ILE A 135 18.10 3.16 -4.54
N ALA A 136 17.30 4.07 -4.01
CA ALA A 136 17.77 5.31 -3.41
C ALA A 136 17.76 5.14 -1.88
N THR A 137 18.89 5.39 -1.24
CA THR A 137 19.07 5.15 0.20
C THR A 137 20.11 6.11 0.76
N HIS A 138 19.95 6.48 2.04
CA HIS A 138 20.98 7.14 2.83
C HIS A 138 21.73 6.16 3.74
N ASP A 139 21.32 4.90 3.77
CA ASP A 139 21.93 3.85 4.59
C ASP A 139 23.08 3.16 3.83
N ALA A 140 24.30 3.36 4.34
CA ALA A 140 25.50 2.73 3.82
C ALA A 140 25.44 1.18 3.90
N ASN A 141 24.73 0.60 4.86
CA ASN A 141 24.56 -0.85 4.94
C ASN A 141 23.82 -1.40 3.73
N ILE A 142 22.78 -0.70 3.26
CA ILE A 142 22.07 -1.10 2.04
C ILE A 142 22.98 -0.90 0.83
N ALA A 143 23.58 0.28 0.69
CA ALA A 143 24.42 0.62 -0.46
C ALA A 143 25.61 -0.35 -0.63
N VAL A 144 26.26 -0.75 0.46
CA VAL A 144 27.46 -1.60 0.42
C VAL A 144 27.10 -3.10 0.42
N ARG A 145 26.22 -3.56 1.32
CA ARG A 145 25.97 -5.01 1.51
C ARG A 145 25.14 -5.64 0.40
N THR A 146 24.41 -4.84 -0.36
CA THR A 146 23.68 -5.31 -1.55
C THR A 146 24.59 -5.56 -2.75
N LEU A 147 25.83 -5.04 -2.74
CA LEU A 147 26.82 -5.16 -3.82
C LEU A 147 26.22 -4.82 -5.20
N PRO A 148 25.70 -3.60 -5.39
CA PRO A 148 25.06 -3.21 -6.63
C PRO A 148 26.05 -3.19 -7.78
N TYR A 149 25.62 -3.58 -8.98
CA TYR A 149 26.47 -3.50 -10.18
C TYR A 149 26.89 -2.07 -10.54
N ASN A 150 26.07 -1.09 -10.20
CA ASN A 150 26.37 0.33 -10.38
C ASN A 150 25.99 1.05 -9.09
N SER A 151 26.95 1.79 -8.55
CA SER A 151 26.76 2.69 -7.42
C SER A 151 26.84 4.12 -7.92
N ILE A 152 25.90 4.96 -7.51
CA ILE A 152 25.97 6.41 -7.69
C ILE A 152 26.00 7.01 -6.29
N TYR A 153 27.09 7.69 -5.96
CA TYR A 153 27.24 8.39 -4.70
C TYR A 153 27.16 9.89 -4.96
N ARG A 154 26.29 10.57 -4.23
CA ARG A 154 26.18 12.02 -4.28
C ARG A 154 26.69 12.59 -2.97
N GLU A 155 27.76 13.35 -3.07
CA GLU A 155 28.36 14.06 -1.94
C GLU A 155 27.92 15.52 -1.97
N HIS A 156 27.59 16.06 -0.81
CA HIS A 156 27.31 17.47 -0.62
C HIS A 156 28.39 18.08 0.27
N ASP A 157 29.12 19.03 -0.31
CA ASP A 157 30.18 19.78 0.38
C ASP A 157 29.82 21.28 0.32
N ILE A 158 30.51 22.09 1.13
CA ILE A 158 30.36 23.56 1.17
C ILE A 158 30.57 24.17 -0.23
N ASN A 159 31.40 23.54 -1.05
CA ASN A 159 31.77 23.98 -2.40
C ASN A 159 30.83 23.47 -3.50
N GLY A 160 29.80 22.66 -3.19
CA GLY A 160 28.80 22.21 -4.15
C GLY A 160 28.44 20.72 -4.06
N TYR A 161 27.86 20.20 -5.14
CA TYR A 161 27.43 18.81 -5.25
C TYR A 161 28.34 18.03 -6.20
N TYR A 162 28.87 16.91 -5.73
CA TYR A 162 29.70 16.02 -6.53
C TYR A 162 28.98 14.69 -6.71
N THR A 163 29.03 14.18 -7.94
CA THR A 163 28.44 12.88 -8.27
C THR A 163 29.56 11.95 -8.68
N TYR A 164 29.63 10.82 -7.99
CA TYR A 164 30.55 9.74 -8.28
C TYR A 164 29.78 8.53 -8.76
N SER A 165 30.38 7.79 -9.69
CA SER A 165 29.82 6.54 -10.17
C SER A 165 30.89 5.46 -10.21
N GLY A 166 30.49 4.22 -9.93
CA GLY A 166 31.41 3.10 -9.97
C GLY A 166 30.72 1.78 -9.72
N ASN A 167 31.51 0.75 -9.52
CA ASN A 167 31.01 -0.60 -9.29
C ASN A 167 31.95 -1.34 -8.32
N PRO A 168 31.47 -2.42 -7.67
CA PRO A 168 32.26 -3.17 -6.69
C PRO A 168 33.45 -3.92 -7.30
N PHE A 169 33.55 -4.05 -8.61
CA PHE A 169 34.67 -4.75 -9.27
C PHE A 169 35.88 -3.84 -9.49
N SER A 170 35.66 -2.55 -9.78
CA SER A 170 36.74 -1.57 -9.90
C SER A 170 37.26 -1.11 -8.53
N ASN A 171 36.45 -1.28 -7.48
CA ASN A 171 36.74 -0.80 -6.13
C ASN A 171 37.19 0.67 -6.13
N SER A 172 36.50 1.49 -6.92
CA SER A 172 36.75 2.91 -7.07
C SER A 172 35.49 3.60 -7.58
N LEU A 173 35.19 4.80 -7.06
CA LEU A 173 34.15 5.68 -7.56
C LEU A 173 34.79 6.83 -8.35
N ILE A 174 34.43 6.95 -9.62
CA ILE A 174 34.93 7.98 -10.53
C ILE A 174 34.07 9.23 -10.38
N CYS A 175 34.70 10.37 -10.11
CA CYS A 175 34.00 11.65 -10.06
C CYS A 175 33.68 12.15 -11.47
N ASN A 176 32.46 12.60 -11.69
CA ASN A 176 32.07 13.21 -12.98
C ASN A 176 32.62 14.63 -13.15
N SER A 177 33.13 15.25 -12.09
CA SER A 177 33.74 16.58 -12.13
C SER A 177 35.26 16.48 -12.08
N SER A 178 35.95 17.15 -13.01
CA SER A 178 37.41 17.20 -13.07
C SER A 178 38.07 17.90 -11.86
N THR A 179 37.27 18.48 -10.96
CA THR A 179 37.73 19.27 -9.81
C THR A 179 38.03 18.44 -8.56
N LYS A 180 37.56 17.19 -8.48
CA LYS A 180 37.69 16.37 -7.27
C LYS A 180 38.24 14.99 -7.61
N ALA A 181 39.10 14.45 -6.74
CA ALA A 181 39.73 13.15 -6.94
C ALA A 181 38.71 12.01 -6.88
N ASN A 182 39.04 10.89 -7.49
CA ASN A 182 38.27 9.65 -7.36
C ASN A 182 38.35 9.13 -5.91
N LEU A 183 37.34 8.36 -5.52
CA LEU A 183 37.28 7.72 -4.20
C LEU A 183 37.60 6.22 -4.36
N ASP A 184 38.28 5.65 -3.38
CA ASP A 184 38.56 4.20 -3.28
C ASP A 184 37.53 3.49 -2.38
#